data_AF-A0A7C8EJ75-F1
#
_entry.id   AF-A0A7C8EJ75-F1
#
_cell.length_a   1.000
_cell.length_b   1.000
_cell.length_c   1.000
_cell.angle_alpha   90.00
_cell.angle_beta   90.00
_cell.angle_gamma   90.00
#
_symmetry.space_group_name_H-M   'P 1'
#
loop_
_entity.id
_entity.type
_entity.pdbx_description
1 polymer ?
#
loop_
_entity_poly.entity_id
_entity_poly.type
_entity_poly.pdbx_seq_one_letter_code
_entity_poly.pdbx_strand_id
1 'polypeptide(L)'
;MRLLLAAILFLTMTLNGLAVGGKFGAYYTRLAFSDKHTGKFADVVVRLDGLGGQIIFPRQSSYLPLWKNNNGAWYFDQLVPRKGDGDGIRPDALNKYSYVRVIENKSQRVIVHFRYMPDFDNVAPEGVVHEHFTILPSGKITRTIRKGTKRFDDFIDPKNVTIQTIQLEANGIKQLSLIEAKPQHADGEPVIGNPAKKVCAKRPIAWWKFDEGL
;
A
#
# COMPACT_ATOMS: atom_id res chain seq x y z
N MET A 1 -68.29 -43.25 -4.30
CA MET A 1 -67.60 -42.48 -3.25
C MET A 1 -66.25 -42.05 -3.82
N ARG A 2 -66.13 -40.77 -4.21
CA ARG A 2 -64.94 -40.19 -4.87
C ARG A 2 -63.88 -39.88 -3.80
N LEU A 3 -62.67 -40.42 -3.93
CA LEU A 3 -61.51 -39.98 -3.16
C LEU A 3 -60.59 -39.16 -4.09
N LEU A 4 -60.55 -37.85 -3.88
CA LEU A 4 -59.55 -36.96 -4.46
C LEU A 4 -58.22 -37.18 -3.73
N LEU A 5 -57.18 -37.58 -4.46
CA LEU A 5 -55.79 -37.41 -4.01
C LEU A 5 -55.35 -35.98 -4.35
N ALA A 6 -55.06 -35.18 -3.32
CA ALA A 6 -54.40 -33.89 -3.47
C ALA A 6 -52.87 -34.12 -3.54
N ALA A 7 -52.27 -33.85 -4.69
CA ALA A 7 -50.82 -33.84 -4.86
C ALA A 7 -50.26 -32.51 -4.32
N ILE A 8 -49.49 -32.57 -3.23
CA ILE A 8 -48.78 -31.42 -2.66
C ILE A 8 -47.47 -31.25 -3.42
N LEU A 9 -47.39 -30.22 -4.26
CA LEU A 9 -46.21 -29.83 -5.02
C LEU A 9 -45.26 -29.04 -4.11
N PHE A 10 -44.18 -29.66 -3.63
CA PHE A 10 -43.09 -28.94 -2.96
C PHE A 10 -42.24 -28.22 -4.00
N LEU A 11 -42.46 -26.91 -4.14
CA LEU A 11 -41.61 -26.02 -4.93
C LEU A 11 -40.33 -25.71 -4.13
N THR A 12 -39.27 -26.47 -4.36
CA THR A 12 -37.93 -26.14 -3.82
C THR A 12 -37.37 -24.96 -4.61
N MET A 13 -37.47 -23.77 -4.02
CA MET A 13 -36.89 -22.56 -4.56
C MET A 13 -35.37 -22.60 -4.31
N THR A 14 -34.60 -23.07 -5.29
CA THR A 14 -33.14 -22.97 -5.28
C THR A 14 -32.76 -21.50 -5.44
N LEU A 15 -32.44 -20.85 -4.33
CA LEU A 15 -31.77 -19.56 -4.34
C LEU A 15 -30.36 -19.79 -4.88
N ASN A 16 -30.19 -19.67 -6.20
CA ASN A 16 -28.88 -19.43 -6.80
C ASN A 16 -28.44 -18.04 -6.33
N GLY A 17 -27.83 -17.98 -5.15
CA GLY A 17 -26.97 -16.88 -4.77
C GLY A 17 -25.83 -16.84 -5.77
N LEU A 18 -25.98 -15.99 -6.80
CA LEU A 18 -24.85 -15.48 -7.55
C LEU A 18 -23.92 -14.83 -6.54
N ALA A 19 -22.92 -15.59 -6.07
CA ALA A 19 -21.76 -15.02 -5.45
C ALA A 19 -21.23 -13.98 -6.45
N VAL A 20 -21.34 -12.70 -6.12
CA VAL A 20 -20.63 -11.64 -6.82
C VAL A 20 -19.16 -11.86 -6.50
N GLY A 21 -18.55 -12.80 -7.23
CA GLY A 21 -17.15 -13.13 -7.17
C GLY A 21 -16.38 -11.92 -7.66
N GLY A 22 -15.92 -11.10 -6.72
CA GLY A 22 -14.97 -10.07 -7.04
C GLY A 22 -13.67 -10.71 -7.44
N LYS A 23 -13.09 -10.18 -8.50
CA LYS A 23 -11.77 -10.58 -8.93
C LYS A 23 -10.76 -9.94 -7.98
N PHE A 24 -9.69 -10.68 -7.69
CA PHE A 24 -8.50 -10.15 -7.03
C PHE A 24 -8.09 -8.80 -7.65
N GLY A 25 -7.84 -7.80 -6.82
CA GLY A 25 -7.46 -6.46 -7.28
C GLY A 25 -7.58 -5.38 -6.20
N ALA A 26 -6.99 -4.23 -6.50
CA ALA A 26 -6.99 -3.07 -5.62
C ALA A 26 -7.95 -1.97 -6.08
N TYR A 27 -8.46 -1.18 -5.15
CA TYR A 27 -9.24 0.02 -5.44
C TYR A 27 -9.09 1.06 -4.32
N TYR A 28 -9.26 2.34 -4.69
CA TYR A 28 -9.35 3.43 -3.73
C TYR A 28 -10.79 3.59 -3.28
N THR A 29 -10.98 3.90 -2.00
CA THR A 29 -12.31 4.12 -1.41
C THR A 29 -12.24 5.08 -0.22
N ARG A 30 -13.40 5.36 0.37
CA ARG A 30 -13.53 6.05 1.66
C ARG A 30 -14.31 5.16 2.59
N LEU A 31 -13.60 4.55 3.53
CA LEU A 31 -14.22 3.80 4.62
C LEU A 31 -14.87 4.75 5.62
N ALA A 32 -15.85 4.25 6.36
CA ALA A 32 -16.68 4.99 7.32
C ALA A 32 -15.94 5.33 8.63
N PHE A 33 -14.74 5.89 8.51
CA PHE A 33 -13.97 6.42 9.63
C PHE A 33 -14.26 7.91 9.82
N SER A 34 -14.30 8.36 11.07
CA SER A 34 -14.51 9.77 11.40
C SER A 34 -13.24 10.58 11.10
N ASP A 35 -13.33 11.47 10.12
CA ASP A 35 -12.36 12.54 9.89
C ASP A 35 -12.93 13.67 9.04
N LYS A 36 -12.32 14.85 9.15
CA LYS A 36 -12.78 16.09 8.49
C LYS A 36 -11.89 16.52 7.31
N HIS A 37 -10.73 15.87 7.12
CA HIS A 37 -9.65 16.38 6.27
C HIS A 37 -9.31 15.51 5.06
N THR A 38 -10.08 14.45 4.78
CA THR A 38 -9.76 13.51 3.70
C THR A 38 -10.88 13.38 2.67
N GLY A 39 -10.52 13.02 1.43
CA GLY A 39 -11.44 12.89 0.31
C GLY A 39 -12.08 11.50 0.17
N LYS A 40 -12.73 11.28 -0.99
CA LYS A 40 -13.42 10.02 -1.35
C LYS A 40 -12.50 8.82 -1.68
N PHE A 41 -11.20 9.07 -1.83
CA PHE A 41 -10.19 8.07 -2.22
C PHE A 41 -9.08 7.97 -1.16
N ALA A 42 -9.46 8.10 0.11
CA ALA A 42 -8.52 8.19 1.21
C ALA A 42 -7.89 6.84 1.55
N ASP A 43 -8.61 5.73 1.39
CA ASP A 43 -8.15 4.39 1.77
C ASP A 43 -7.89 3.53 0.53
N VAL A 44 -6.97 2.56 0.65
CA VAL A 44 -6.73 1.54 -0.38
C VAL A 44 -7.19 0.18 0.15
N VAL A 45 -7.95 -0.54 -0.66
CA VAL A 45 -8.39 -1.91 -0.35
C VAL A 45 -7.89 -2.85 -1.43
N VAL A 46 -7.35 -3.99 -1.05
CA VAL A 46 -6.96 -5.09 -1.93
C VAL A 46 -7.84 -6.30 -1.63
N ARG A 47 -8.68 -6.67 -2.60
CA ARG A 47 -9.56 -7.83 -2.50
C ARG A 47 -8.81 -9.12 -2.71
N LEU A 48 -9.04 -10.07 -1.82
CA LEU A 48 -8.53 -11.43 -1.85
C LEU A 48 -9.72 -12.38 -1.68
N ASP A 49 -10.65 -12.32 -2.63
CA ASP A 49 -11.91 -13.08 -2.57
C ASP A 49 -11.67 -14.60 -2.49
N GLY A 50 -10.60 -15.12 -3.10
CA GLY A 50 -10.19 -16.53 -2.97
C GLY A 50 -9.82 -16.94 -1.54
N LEU A 51 -9.52 -15.97 -0.66
CA LEU A 51 -9.29 -16.14 0.76
C LEU A 51 -10.44 -15.59 1.63
N GLY A 52 -11.55 -15.18 1.01
CA GLY A 52 -12.71 -14.62 1.71
C GLY A 52 -12.41 -13.35 2.50
N GLY A 53 -11.46 -12.52 2.04
CA GLY A 53 -11.05 -11.33 2.78
C GLY A 53 -10.42 -10.24 1.93
N GLN A 54 -9.88 -9.25 2.62
CA GLN A 54 -9.24 -8.08 2.01
C GLN A 54 -8.11 -7.53 2.89
N ILE A 55 -7.09 -6.99 2.25
CA ILE A 55 -6.10 -6.14 2.93
C ILE A 55 -6.59 -4.70 2.81
N ILE A 56 -6.60 -3.99 3.93
CA ILE A 56 -7.01 -2.59 3.98
C ILE A 56 -5.81 -1.78 4.42
N PHE A 57 -5.55 -0.68 3.73
CA PHE A 57 -4.62 0.38 4.15
C PHE A 57 -5.47 1.59 4.57
N PRO A 58 -5.92 1.66 5.83
CA PRO A 58 -6.86 2.68 6.26
C PRO A 58 -6.15 3.90 6.84
N ARG A 59 -6.74 5.07 6.63
CA ARG A 59 -6.31 6.31 7.30
C ARG A 59 -6.47 6.27 8.83
N GLN A 60 -7.27 5.36 9.37
CA GLN A 60 -7.45 5.17 10.81
C GLN A 60 -6.20 4.65 11.53
N SER A 61 -5.28 3.97 10.82
CA SER A 61 -4.02 3.45 11.38
C SER A 61 -2.78 4.15 10.80
N SER A 62 -2.99 5.35 10.26
CA SER A 62 -1.98 6.05 9.45
C SER A 62 -1.43 5.13 8.34
N TYR A 63 -2.33 4.39 7.71
CA TYR A 63 -2.11 3.41 6.64
C TYR A 63 -1.30 2.16 6.98
N LEU A 64 -1.06 1.85 8.27
CA LEU A 64 -0.58 0.51 8.63
C LEU A 64 -1.65 -0.52 8.19
N PRO A 65 -1.31 -1.49 7.32
CA PRO A 65 -2.31 -2.36 6.76
C PRO A 65 -2.88 -3.32 7.80
N LEU A 66 -4.12 -3.75 7.56
CA LEU A 66 -4.71 -4.89 8.25
C LEU A 66 -5.24 -5.93 7.25
N TRP A 67 -5.14 -7.19 7.63
CA TRP A 67 -5.86 -8.29 7.01
C TRP A 67 -7.23 -8.42 7.67
N LYS A 68 -8.31 -8.41 6.88
CA LYS A 68 -9.69 -8.57 7.37
C LYS A 68 -10.42 -9.64 6.59
N ASN A 69 -11.02 -10.58 7.29
CA ASN A 69 -11.88 -11.62 6.73
C ASN A 69 -13.06 -11.88 7.70
N ASN A 70 -13.80 -12.97 7.48
CA ASN A 70 -14.94 -13.33 8.34
C ASN A 70 -14.55 -13.77 9.75
N ASN A 71 -13.30 -14.20 9.95
CA ASN A 71 -12.81 -14.69 11.24
C ASN A 71 -12.27 -13.57 12.13
N GLY A 72 -11.90 -12.42 11.54
CA GLY A 72 -11.38 -11.30 12.30
C GLY A 72 -10.62 -10.27 11.48
N ALA A 73 -9.86 -9.45 12.20
CA ALA A 73 -9.01 -8.41 11.66
C ALA A 73 -7.67 -8.39 12.41
N TRP A 74 -6.56 -8.40 11.66
CA TRP A 74 -5.20 -8.43 12.20
C TRP A 74 -4.36 -7.37 11.52
N TYR A 75 -3.74 -6.49 12.31
CA TYR A 75 -2.77 -5.54 11.79
C TYR A 75 -1.47 -6.25 11.40
N PHE A 76 -0.80 -5.73 10.37
CA PHE A 76 0.56 -6.12 10.05
C PHE A 76 1.52 -5.58 11.12
N ASP A 77 2.62 -6.29 11.35
CA ASP A 77 3.64 -5.84 12.30
C ASP A 77 4.26 -4.50 11.89
N GLN A 78 4.50 -3.66 12.90
CA GLN A 78 5.22 -2.41 12.74
C GLN A 78 6.72 -2.66 12.84
N LEU A 79 7.35 -3.03 11.72
CA LEU A 79 8.79 -3.31 11.65
C LEU A 79 9.67 -2.05 11.85
N VAL A 80 9.14 -0.87 11.55
CA VAL A 80 9.77 0.41 11.90
C VAL A 80 8.87 1.12 12.90
N PRO A 81 9.33 1.36 14.14
CA PRO A 81 8.56 2.11 15.13
C PRO A 81 8.13 3.47 14.59
N ARG A 82 6.87 3.85 14.85
CA ARG A 82 6.28 5.12 14.43
C ARG A 82 5.85 5.91 15.66
N LYS A 83 6.19 7.20 15.69
CA LYS A 83 5.71 8.19 16.67
C LYS A 83 5.38 9.50 15.95
N GLY A 84 4.34 10.17 16.43
CA GLY A 84 3.87 11.43 15.86
C GLY A 84 2.89 12.11 16.79
N ASP A 85 1.97 12.87 16.21
CA ASP A 85 1.00 13.69 16.93
C ASP A 85 -0.36 13.01 17.19
N GLY A 86 -0.50 11.73 16.81
CA GLY A 86 -1.68 10.92 17.08
C GLY A 86 -1.47 9.88 18.18
N ASP A 87 -2.42 8.95 18.30
CA ASP A 87 -2.51 7.98 19.39
C ASP A 87 -2.50 6.51 18.90
N GLY A 88 -1.93 5.63 19.72
CA GLY A 88 -1.93 4.18 19.51
C GLY A 88 -1.47 3.76 18.11
N ILE A 89 -2.37 3.12 17.35
CA ILE A 89 -2.10 2.60 16.00
C ILE A 89 -2.08 3.70 14.92
N ARG A 90 -2.49 4.94 15.28
CA ARG A 90 -2.61 6.12 14.42
C ARG A 90 -1.60 7.20 14.83
N PRO A 91 -0.29 7.00 14.61
CA PRO A 91 0.73 7.99 15.01
C PRO A 91 0.64 9.32 14.24
N ASP A 92 0.03 9.33 13.05
CA ASP A 92 -0.20 10.53 12.23
C ASP A 92 -1.68 10.92 12.32
N ALA A 93 -2.00 11.87 13.21
CA ALA A 93 -3.39 12.23 13.53
C ALA A 93 -4.16 12.72 12.30
N LEU A 94 -3.47 13.40 11.39
CA LEU A 94 -4.06 14.03 10.20
C LEU A 94 -3.63 13.38 8.87
N ASN A 95 -2.86 12.28 8.92
CA ASN A 95 -2.27 11.65 7.74
C ASN A 95 -1.43 12.63 6.89
N LYS A 96 -0.67 13.53 7.54
CA LYS A 96 0.15 14.57 6.92
C LYS A 96 1.41 14.01 6.26
N TYR A 97 2.04 13.04 6.92
CA TYR A 97 3.33 12.50 6.54
C TYR A 97 3.23 11.09 5.97
N SER A 98 2.03 10.49 6.03
CA SER A 98 1.75 9.13 5.60
C SER A 98 0.81 9.12 4.38
N TYR A 99 1.13 8.33 3.37
CA TYR A 99 0.19 8.04 2.28
C TYR A 99 0.42 6.67 1.66
N VAL A 100 -0.62 6.17 1.01
CA VAL A 100 -0.57 4.94 0.20
C VAL A 100 -0.97 5.20 -1.23
N ARG A 101 -0.37 4.44 -2.15
CA ARG A 101 -0.75 4.42 -3.57
C ARG A 101 -0.59 3.04 -4.16
N VAL A 102 -1.47 2.69 -5.08
CA VAL A 102 -1.35 1.50 -5.93
C VAL A 102 -0.33 1.78 -7.03
N ILE A 103 0.71 0.96 -7.12
CA ILE A 103 1.74 0.99 -8.17
C ILE A 103 1.38 0.05 -9.31
N GLU A 104 0.84 -1.13 -8.97
CA GLU A 104 0.42 -2.14 -9.94
C GLU A 104 -0.88 -2.78 -9.49
N ASN A 105 -1.80 -3.01 -10.44
CA ASN A 105 -3.07 -3.69 -10.22
C ASN A 105 -3.34 -4.65 -11.38
N LYS A 106 -2.88 -5.89 -11.25
CA LYS A 106 -3.02 -6.94 -12.25
C LYS A 106 -3.61 -8.19 -11.61
N SER A 107 -4.20 -9.07 -12.41
CA SER A 107 -4.75 -10.35 -11.92
C SER A 107 -3.72 -11.25 -11.24
N GLN A 108 -2.43 -11.12 -11.59
CA GLN A 108 -1.35 -11.92 -11.05
C GLN A 108 -0.77 -11.35 -9.75
N ARG A 109 -0.78 -10.02 -9.58
CA ARG A 109 -0.26 -9.34 -8.40
C ARG A 109 -0.79 -7.91 -8.29
N VAL A 110 -0.81 -7.42 -7.07
CA VAL A 110 -1.03 -6.01 -6.72
C VAL A 110 0.23 -5.51 -6.01
N ILE A 111 0.69 -4.31 -6.35
CA ILE A 111 1.78 -3.64 -5.63
C ILE A 111 1.23 -2.35 -5.02
N VAL A 112 1.28 -2.26 -3.69
CA VAL A 112 0.93 -1.04 -2.94
C VAL A 112 2.19 -0.45 -2.34
N HIS A 113 2.38 0.85 -2.52
CA HIS A 113 3.45 1.63 -1.91
C HIS A 113 2.89 2.43 -0.73
N PHE A 114 3.48 2.22 0.44
CA PHE A 114 3.22 2.96 1.67
C PHE A 114 4.44 3.80 2.01
N ARG A 115 4.30 5.12 1.98
CA ARG A 115 5.35 6.06 2.40
C ARG A 115 4.91 6.76 3.68
N TYR A 116 5.81 6.87 4.65
CA TYR A 116 5.55 7.60 5.88
C TYR A 116 6.83 8.20 6.48
N MET A 117 6.66 9.17 7.37
CA MET A 117 7.69 9.54 8.35
C MET A 117 7.46 8.75 9.63
N PRO A 118 8.45 7.99 10.13
CA PRO A 118 8.34 7.22 11.36
C PRO A 118 8.49 8.11 12.60
N ASP A 119 9.11 9.28 12.47
CA ASP A 119 9.39 10.19 13.57
C ASP A 119 9.09 11.63 13.16
N PHE A 120 8.16 12.29 13.84
CA PHE A 120 7.80 13.67 13.53
C PHE A 120 8.77 14.70 14.11
N ASP A 121 9.65 14.28 15.02
CA ASP A 121 10.79 15.11 15.46
C ASP A 121 11.91 15.12 14.39
N ASN A 122 11.87 14.17 13.44
CA ASN A 122 12.83 14.05 12.35
C ASN A 122 12.13 13.80 11.00
N VAL A 123 11.58 14.88 10.43
CA VAL A 123 10.89 14.87 9.13
C VAL A 123 11.82 15.14 7.95
N ALA A 124 13.13 15.02 8.13
CA ALA A 124 14.10 15.17 7.06
C ALA A 124 13.98 14.04 6.03
N PRO A 125 14.40 14.24 4.76
CA PRO A 125 14.31 13.20 3.73
C PRO A 125 14.97 11.87 4.10
N GLU A 126 16.04 11.88 4.91
CA GLU A 126 16.69 10.67 5.43
C GLU A 126 15.83 9.88 6.43
N GLY A 127 14.84 10.52 7.05
CA GLY A 127 13.92 9.86 7.99
C GLY A 127 12.81 9.08 7.30
N VAL A 128 12.56 9.31 6.01
CA VAL A 128 11.44 8.72 5.29
C VAL A 128 11.52 7.20 5.21
N VAL A 129 10.38 6.53 5.31
CA VAL A 129 10.29 5.08 5.08
C VAL A 129 9.40 4.84 3.86
N HIS A 130 9.88 3.97 2.99
CA HIS A 130 9.17 3.46 1.84
C HIS A 130 8.96 1.96 2.01
N GLU A 131 7.71 1.53 2.03
CA GLU A 131 7.34 0.13 2.03
C GLU A 131 6.59 -0.23 0.75
N HIS A 132 6.94 -1.36 0.14
CA HIS A 132 6.18 -1.91 -0.98
C HIS A 132 5.65 -3.28 -0.60
N PHE A 133 4.35 -3.46 -0.77
CA PHE A 133 3.65 -4.72 -0.57
C PHE A 133 3.34 -5.32 -1.93
N THR A 134 4.11 -6.34 -2.33
CA THR A 134 3.79 -7.19 -3.48
C THR A 134 2.85 -8.30 -3.00
N ILE A 135 1.57 -8.19 -3.34
CA ILE A 135 0.49 -9.05 -2.87
C ILE A 135 0.09 -9.98 -4.02
N LEU A 136 0.07 -11.29 -3.76
CA LEU A 136 -0.41 -12.30 -4.70
C LEU A 136 -1.85 -12.73 -4.36
N PRO A 137 -2.63 -13.23 -5.35
CA PRO A 137 -3.97 -13.77 -5.11
C PRO A 137 -4.02 -14.90 -4.07
N SER A 138 -2.92 -15.63 -3.89
CA SER A 138 -2.78 -16.70 -2.90
C SER A 138 -2.62 -16.21 -1.45
N GLY A 139 -2.56 -14.90 -1.22
CA GLY A 139 -2.28 -14.31 0.10
C GLY A 139 -0.82 -14.34 0.51
N LYS A 140 0.08 -14.81 -0.36
CA LYS A 140 1.51 -14.62 -0.16
C LYS A 140 1.88 -13.17 -0.46
N ILE A 141 2.66 -12.56 0.43
CA ILE A 141 3.06 -11.17 0.35
C ILE A 141 4.57 -11.07 0.51
N THR A 142 5.20 -10.29 -0.36
CA THR A 142 6.58 -9.82 -0.17
C THR A 142 6.53 -8.34 0.15
N ARG A 143 6.90 -7.98 1.39
CA ARG A 143 7.01 -6.61 1.87
C ARG A 143 8.48 -6.20 1.84
N THR A 144 8.80 -5.15 1.11
CA THR A 144 10.14 -4.55 1.11
C THR A 144 10.08 -3.22 1.83
N ILE A 145 11.07 -2.94 2.68
CA ILE A 145 11.16 -1.73 3.49
C ILE A 145 12.51 -1.09 3.21
N ARG A 146 12.48 0.16 2.75
CA ARG A 146 13.67 0.99 2.50
C ARG A 146 13.55 2.27 3.33
N LYS A 147 14.60 2.58 4.08
CA LYS A 147 14.71 3.85 4.80
C LYS A 147 15.48 4.86 3.96
N GLY A 148 15.13 6.14 4.11
CA GLY A 148 15.91 7.24 3.60
C GLY A 148 17.34 7.20 4.16
N THR A 149 18.25 7.78 3.42
CA THR A 149 19.66 7.91 3.80
C THR A 149 20.15 9.28 3.36
N LYS A 150 21.20 9.78 4.00
CA LYS A 150 21.80 11.07 3.62
C LYS A 150 22.44 11.01 2.23
N ARG A 151 23.04 9.88 1.88
CA ARG A 151 23.68 9.63 0.59
C ARG A 151 22.72 8.94 -0.36
N PHE A 152 22.74 9.34 -1.62
CA PHE A 152 21.97 8.68 -2.67
C PHE A 152 22.45 7.25 -2.95
N ASP A 153 23.77 7.02 -2.96
CA ASP A 153 24.35 5.68 -3.17
C ASP A 153 23.84 4.66 -2.12
N ASP A 154 23.85 5.05 -0.84
CA ASP A 154 23.28 4.26 0.25
C ASP A 154 21.78 4.02 0.07
N PHE A 155 21.07 5.00 -0.50
CA PHE A 155 19.63 4.89 -0.73
C PHE A 155 19.35 3.83 -1.80
N ILE A 156 20.13 3.82 -2.88
CA ILE A 156 19.94 2.88 -4.00
C ILE A 156 20.60 1.53 -3.78
N ASP A 157 21.42 1.35 -2.73
CA ASP A 157 22.05 0.07 -2.41
C ASP A 157 20.97 -1.04 -2.33
N PRO A 158 21.10 -2.14 -3.10
CA PRO A 158 20.18 -3.26 -3.03
C PRO A 158 20.14 -3.89 -1.63
N LYS A 159 21.19 -3.76 -0.82
CA LYS A 159 21.23 -4.24 0.57
C LYS A 159 20.61 -3.27 1.58
N ASN A 160 20.24 -2.05 1.19
CA ASN A 160 19.44 -1.13 2.03
C ASN A 160 17.93 -1.46 1.97
N VAL A 161 17.59 -2.74 2.00
CA VAL A 161 16.20 -3.21 1.94
C VAL A 161 16.00 -4.33 2.94
N THR A 162 15.08 -4.12 3.88
CA THR A 162 14.55 -5.21 4.69
C THR A 162 13.46 -5.92 3.90
N ILE A 163 13.51 -7.24 3.80
CA ILE A 163 12.55 -8.06 3.05
C ILE A 163 11.83 -8.97 4.04
N GLN A 164 10.52 -8.82 4.12
CA GLN A 164 9.63 -9.67 4.92
C GLN A 164 8.74 -10.48 3.97
N THR A 165 8.73 -11.80 4.14
CA THR A 165 7.78 -12.68 3.43
C THR A 165 6.70 -13.13 4.39
N ILE A 166 5.45 -12.94 4.00
CA ILE A 166 4.25 -13.22 4.80
C ILE A 166 3.32 -14.15 4.04
N GLN A 167 2.62 -15.00 4.77
CA GLN A 167 1.45 -15.72 4.31
C GLN A 167 0.22 -15.29 5.12
N LEU A 168 -0.83 -14.89 4.43
CA LEU A 168 -2.13 -14.68 5.06
C LEU A 168 -2.80 -16.03 5.35
N GLU A 169 -3.42 -16.12 6.53
CA GLU A 169 -4.13 -17.29 7.01
C GLU A 169 -5.56 -16.89 7.44
N ALA A 170 -6.41 -17.89 7.66
CA ALA A 170 -7.79 -17.64 8.08
C ALA A 170 -7.86 -16.90 9.43
N ASN A 171 -6.93 -17.18 10.35
CA ASN A 171 -6.94 -16.67 11.73
C ASN A 171 -5.81 -15.68 12.03
N GLY A 172 -5.15 -15.13 11.01
CA GLY A 172 -4.07 -14.18 11.23
C GLY A 172 -3.11 -14.03 10.06
N ILE A 173 -1.93 -13.54 10.41
CA ILE A 173 -0.83 -13.24 9.49
C ILE A 173 0.38 -14.03 9.97
N LYS A 174 0.96 -14.86 9.11
CA LYS A 174 2.14 -15.65 9.43
C LYS A 174 3.37 -15.10 8.73
N GLN A 175 4.38 -14.71 9.50
CA GLN A 175 5.70 -14.38 8.95
C GLN A 175 6.43 -15.67 8.57
N LEU A 176 6.82 -15.79 7.29
CA LEU A 176 7.62 -16.89 6.79
C LEU A 176 9.12 -16.61 6.89
N SER A 177 9.53 -15.36 6.62
CA SER A 177 10.92 -14.93 6.73
C SER A 177 11.04 -13.42 6.92
N LEU A 178 12.15 -13.00 7.52
CA LEU A 178 12.55 -11.61 7.65
C LEU A 178 14.07 -11.52 7.43
N ILE A 179 14.46 -10.74 6.44
CA ILE A 179 15.86 -10.45 6.11
C ILE A 179 16.07 -8.96 6.31
N GLU A 180 16.94 -8.59 7.24
CA GLU A 180 17.22 -7.18 7.55
C GLU A 180 18.18 -6.53 6.54
N ALA A 181 17.96 -5.24 6.31
CA ALA A 181 18.86 -4.41 5.52
C ALA A 181 20.28 -4.39 6.12
N LYS A 182 21.29 -4.48 5.26
CA LYS A 182 22.71 -4.38 5.59
C LYS A 182 23.43 -3.53 4.53
N PRO A 183 23.19 -2.20 4.50
CA PRO A 183 23.81 -1.30 3.53
C PRO A 183 25.34 -1.40 3.60
N GLN A 184 25.97 -1.28 2.44
CA GLN A 184 27.41 -1.44 2.24
C GLN A 184 28.16 -0.13 2.44
N HIS A 185 27.47 1.00 2.22
CA HIS A 185 28.05 2.33 2.20
C HIS A 185 29.21 2.47 1.19
N ALA A 186 29.10 1.74 0.08
CA ALA A 186 30.04 1.84 -1.04
C ALA A 186 29.73 3.08 -1.88
N ASP A 187 30.76 3.72 -2.42
CA ASP A 187 30.60 4.82 -3.36
C ASP A 187 30.01 4.32 -4.68
N GLY A 188 29.15 5.13 -5.30
CA GLY A 188 28.64 4.85 -6.63
C GLY A 188 29.75 4.94 -7.69
N GLU A 189 29.61 4.17 -8.76
CA GLU A 189 30.54 4.26 -9.90
C GLU A 189 30.41 5.63 -10.58
N PRO A 190 31.54 6.28 -10.93
CA PRO A 190 31.51 7.54 -11.66
C PRO A 190 30.77 7.38 -12.99
N VAL A 191 29.73 8.19 -13.20
CA VAL A 191 29.03 8.22 -14.47
C VAL A 191 29.80 9.11 -15.44
N ILE A 192 30.11 8.59 -16.63
CA ILE A 192 30.65 9.40 -17.72
C ILE A 192 29.57 10.43 -18.10
N GLY A 193 29.81 11.70 -17.78
CA GLY A 193 28.89 12.78 -18.07
C GLY A 193 28.64 12.91 -19.58
N ASN A 194 27.45 13.37 -19.94
CA ASN A 194 27.18 13.74 -21.33
C ASN A 194 28.17 14.83 -21.76
N PRO A 195 28.69 14.79 -23.00
CA PRO A 195 29.52 15.87 -23.51
C PRO A 195 28.75 17.18 -23.41
N ALA A 196 29.39 18.21 -22.86
CA ALA A 196 28.80 19.54 -22.79
C ALA A 196 28.45 19.99 -24.21
N LYS A 197 27.15 20.24 -24.48
CA LYS A 197 26.74 20.84 -25.75
C LYS A 197 27.36 22.24 -25.80
N LYS A 198 28.30 22.47 -26.73
CA LYS A 198 28.77 23.83 -27.03
C LYS A 198 27.55 24.65 -27.45
N VAL A 199 27.23 25.64 -26.64
CA VAL A 199 26.09 26.52 -26.85
C VAL A 199 26.35 27.34 -28.11
N CYS A 200 25.64 27.05 -29.20
CA CYS A 200 25.25 28.08 -30.16
C CYS A 200 23.82 28.46 -29.78
N ALA A 201 23.67 29.27 -28.73
CA ALA A 201 22.37 29.82 -28.36
C ALA A 201 21.96 30.76 -29.48
N LYS A 202 21.09 30.29 -30.38
CA LYS A 202 20.31 31.21 -31.21
C LYS A 202 19.48 32.05 -30.24
N ARG A 203 19.36 33.36 -30.53
CA ARG A 203 18.48 34.24 -29.76
C ARG A 203 17.08 33.61 -29.75
N PRO A 204 16.44 33.46 -28.57
CA PRO A 204 15.09 32.95 -28.49
C PRO A 204 14.17 33.86 -29.30
N ILE A 205 13.30 33.28 -30.12
CA ILE A 205 12.34 34.02 -30.95
C ILE A 205 11.23 34.65 -30.07
N ALA A 206 10.98 34.04 -28.90
CA ALA A 206 10.12 34.57 -27.86
C ALA A 206 10.68 34.19 -26.48
N TRP A 207 10.56 35.11 -25.53
CA TRP A 207 10.89 34.93 -24.12
C TRP A 207 9.71 35.47 -23.31
N TRP A 208 9.17 34.66 -22.40
CA TRP A 208 8.22 35.13 -21.39
C TRP A 208 8.89 35.24 -20.04
N LYS A 209 8.63 36.33 -19.34
CA LYS A 209 8.99 36.44 -17.94
C LYS A 209 7.79 36.00 -17.11
N PHE A 210 8.05 35.21 -16.07
CA PHE A 210 7.02 34.60 -15.21
C PHE A 210 6.65 35.55 -14.05
N ASP A 211 6.66 36.85 -14.32
CA ASP A 211 6.45 37.95 -13.38
C ASP A 211 5.26 38.85 -13.79
N GLU A 212 4.54 38.55 -14.88
CA GLU A 212 3.37 39.33 -15.35
C GLU A 212 2.03 38.94 -14.70
N GLY A 213 2.07 38.36 -13.49
CA GLY A 213 0.89 37.89 -12.75
C GLY A 213 0.56 38.69 -11.48
N LEU A 214 0.78 40.01 -11.48
CA LEU A 214 0.33 40.93 -10.43
C LEU A 214 -0.81 41.82 -10.91
#